data_AF-F2Y7D7-F1
#
_entry.id   AF-F2Y7D7-F1
#
_cell.length_a   1.000
_cell.length_b   1.000
_cell.length_c   1.000
_cell.angle_alpha   90.00
_cell.angle_beta   90.00
_cell.angle_gamma   90.00
#
_symmetry.space_group_name_H-M   'P 1'
#
loop_
_entity.id
_entity.type
_entity.pdbx_description
1 polymer ?
#
loop_
_entity_poly.entity_id
_entity_poly.type
_entity_poly.pdbx_seq_one_letter_code
_entity_poly.pdbx_strand_id
1 'polypeptide(L)'
;LDLYRALKERVGASDNVFLAPVGVSTAMAMLSLGLRGDTHEQVHAALRFTDFINASTTYELGTVHNLFRKLTHRLFRRNFGYTLRSVSDLYIQKQVQVLDDFRA
;
A
#
# COMPACT_ATOMS: atom_id res chain seq x y z
N LEU A 1 0.85 2.55 -13.38
CA LEU A 1 1.16 3.87 -14.01
C LEU A 1 0.07 4.90 -13.73
N ASP A 2 -1.15 4.47 -13.43
CA ASP A 2 -2.33 5.31 -13.24
C ASP A 2 -2.11 6.47 -12.24
N LEU A 3 -1.51 6.19 -11.07
CA LEU A 3 -1.19 7.24 -10.09
C LEU A 3 -0.26 8.33 -10.64
N TYR A 4 0.78 7.95 -11.39
CA TYR A 4 1.70 8.92 -11.99
C TYR A 4 0.99 9.80 -13.02
N ARG A 5 0.13 9.22 -13.86
CA ARG A 5 -0.66 9.98 -14.85
C ARG A 5 -1.57 11.00 -14.16
N ALA A 6 -2.30 10.56 -13.14
CA ALA A 6 -3.18 11.43 -12.36
C ALA A 6 -2.40 12.55 -11.62
N LEU A 7 -1.17 12.30 -11.17
CA LEU A 7 -0.32 13.34 -10.59
C LEU A 7 0.21 14.30 -11.65
N LYS A 8 0.64 13.81 -12.81
CA LYS A 8 1.20 14.66 -13.88
C LYS A 8 0.17 15.64 -14.44
N GLU A 9 -1.10 15.23 -14.49
CA GLU A 9 -2.22 16.11 -14.89
C GLU A 9 -2.48 17.27 -13.90
N ARG A 10 -1.98 17.16 -12.65
CA ARG A 10 -2.19 18.15 -11.59
C ARG A 10 -1.01 19.09 -11.37
N VAL A 11 0.10 18.89 -12.06
CA VAL A 11 1.31 19.72 -11.95
C VAL A 11 1.64 20.37 -13.28
N GLY A 12 2.45 21.42 -13.25
CA GLY A 12 2.90 22.10 -14.46
C GLY A 12 3.65 21.17 -15.41
N ALA A 13 3.63 21.49 -16.70
CA ALA A 13 4.35 20.73 -17.71
C ALA A 13 5.85 20.65 -17.41
N SER A 14 6.42 21.74 -16.89
CA SER A 14 7.82 21.89 -16.47
C SER A 14 8.14 21.34 -15.08
N ASP A 15 7.14 20.93 -14.30
CA ASP A 15 7.35 20.52 -12.92
C ASP A 15 7.88 19.09 -12.82
N ASN A 16 8.82 18.91 -11.90
CA ASN A 16 9.36 17.60 -11.55
C ASN A 16 8.34 16.80 -10.74
N VAL A 17 8.24 15.49 -11.02
CA VAL A 17 7.42 14.56 -10.25
C VAL A 17 8.33 13.48 -9.69
N PHE A 18 8.32 13.32 -8.37
CA PHE A 18 9.03 12.24 -7.67
C PHE A 18 8.07 11.52 -6.74
N LEU A 19 8.03 10.19 -6.84
CA LEU A 19 7.17 9.36 -6.00
C LEU A 19 7.81 7.99 -5.74
N ALA A 20 7.38 7.33 -4.66
CA ALA A 20 7.71 5.95 -4.33
C ALA A 20 6.44 5.07 -4.40
N PRO A 21 6.08 4.51 -5.58
CA PRO A 21 4.83 3.76 -5.76
C PRO A 21 4.68 2.59 -4.76
N VAL A 22 5.78 1.89 -4.48
CA VAL A 22 5.80 0.78 -3.51
C VAL A 22 5.39 1.23 -2.11
N GLY A 23 5.77 2.45 -1.70
CA GLY A 23 5.38 3.02 -0.42
C GLY A 23 3.87 3.26 -0.36
N VAL A 24 3.30 3.87 -1.40
CA VAL A 24 1.86 4.13 -1.51
C VAL A 24 1.06 2.82 -1.48
N SER A 25 1.44 1.84 -2.29
CA SER A 25 0.75 0.54 -2.32
C SER A 25 0.85 -0.22 -1.00
N THR A 26 2.00 -0.16 -0.32
CA THR A 26 2.19 -0.79 1.00
C THR A 26 1.30 -0.12 2.06
N ALA A 27 1.25 1.21 2.09
CA ALA A 27 0.41 1.95 3.03
C ALA A 27 -1.07 1.62 2.84
N MET A 28 -1.54 1.56 1.59
CA MET A 28 -2.93 1.20 1.29
C MET A 28 -3.25 -0.28 1.58
N ALA A 29 -2.30 -1.20 1.36
CA ALA A 29 -2.45 -2.59 1.76
C ALA A 29 -2.51 -2.77 3.28
N MET A 30 -1.79 -1.94 4.04
CA MET A 30 -1.93 -1.89 5.50
C MET A 30 -3.29 -1.34 5.91
N LEU A 31 -3.76 -0.26 5.29
CA LEU A 31 -5.08 0.31 5.57
C LEU A 31 -6.21 -0.69 5.26
N SER A 32 -6.12 -1.45 4.17
CA SER A 32 -7.18 -2.36 3.76
C SER A 32 -7.47 -3.49 4.75
N LEU A 33 -6.54 -3.81 5.66
CA LEU A 33 -6.79 -4.73 6.78
C LEU A 33 -7.94 -4.29 7.69
N GLY A 34 -8.18 -2.97 7.80
CA GLY A 34 -9.24 -2.39 8.62
C GLY A 34 -10.48 -1.98 7.84
N LEU A 35 -10.45 -2.06 6.51
CA LEU A 35 -11.56 -1.62 5.64
C LEU A 35 -12.59 -2.74 5.45
N ARG A 36 -13.85 -2.37 5.21
CA ARG A 36 -14.95 -3.29 4.92
C ARG A 36 -15.87 -2.73 3.84
N GLY A 37 -16.69 -3.60 3.25
CA GLY A 37 -17.68 -3.26 2.23
C GLY A 37 -17.07 -2.52 1.03
N ASP A 38 -17.83 -1.60 0.46
CA ASP A 38 -17.45 -0.82 -0.73
C ASP A 38 -16.10 -0.11 -0.60
N THR A 39 -15.75 0.35 0.62
CA THR A 39 -14.47 1.03 0.84
C THR A 39 -13.28 0.06 0.66
N HIS A 40 -13.42 -1.17 1.13
CA HIS A 40 -12.42 -2.22 0.90
C HIS A 40 -12.32 -2.57 -0.59
N GLU A 41 -13.47 -2.74 -1.25
CA GLU A 41 -13.53 -3.08 -2.68
C GLU A 41 -12.89 -2.02 -3.57
N GLN A 42 -13.18 -0.74 -3.32
CA GLN A 42 -12.59 0.38 -4.07
C GLN A 42 -11.06 0.40 -3.96
N VAL A 43 -10.51 0.19 -2.76
CA VAL A 43 -9.05 0.13 -2.56
C VAL A 43 -8.44 -1.07 -3.30
N HIS A 44 -9.07 -2.24 -3.18
CA HIS A 44 -8.58 -3.46 -3.84
C HIS A 44 -8.62 -3.37 -5.36
N ALA A 45 -9.67 -2.76 -5.93
CA ALA A 45 -9.79 -2.54 -7.36
C ALA A 45 -8.77 -1.50 -7.86
N ALA A 46 -8.67 -0.34 -7.19
CA ALA A 46 -7.77 0.73 -7.60
C ALA A 46 -6.28 0.31 -7.59
N LEU A 47 -5.91 -0.58 -6.66
CA LEU A 47 -4.54 -1.09 -6.54
C LEU A 47 -4.31 -2.42 -7.27
N ARG A 48 -5.31 -2.92 -8.02
CA ARG A 48 -5.23 -4.19 -8.77
C ARG A 48 -5.00 -5.41 -7.88
N PHE A 49 -5.36 -5.34 -6.60
CA PHE A 49 -5.29 -6.47 -5.68
C PHE A 49 -6.34 -7.52 -6.04
N THR A 50 -7.53 -7.10 -6.48
CA THR A 50 -8.56 -8.01 -6.99
C THR A 50 -8.06 -8.80 -8.19
N ASP A 51 -7.45 -8.12 -9.16
CA ASP A 51 -6.88 -8.75 -10.37
C ASP A 51 -5.75 -9.72 -9.99
N PHE A 52 -4.90 -9.34 -9.03
CA PHE A 52 -3.84 -10.20 -8.51
C PHE A 52 -4.38 -11.49 -7.86
N ILE A 53 -5.38 -11.37 -6.98
CA ILE A 53 -5.99 -12.52 -6.30
C ILE A 53 -6.65 -13.44 -7.34
N ASN A 54 -7.39 -12.88 -8.29
CA ASN A 54 -8.07 -13.65 -9.34
C ASN A 54 -7.13 -14.33 -10.34
N ALA A 55 -5.83 -13.99 -10.34
CA ALA A 55 -4.85 -14.60 -11.23
C ALA A 55 -4.52 -16.06 -10.86
N SER A 56 -4.87 -16.53 -9.66
CA SER A 56 -4.69 -17.93 -9.25
C SER A 56 -5.75 -18.37 -8.24
N THR A 57 -6.25 -19.59 -8.39
CA THR A 57 -7.15 -20.22 -7.41
C THR A 57 -6.49 -20.47 -6.05
N THR A 58 -5.16 -20.37 -5.97
CA THR A 58 -4.39 -20.53 -4.72
C THR A 58 -4.18 -19.22 -3.97
N TYR A 59 -4.55 -18.08 -4.56
CA TYR A 59 -4.39 -16.78 -3.93
C TYR A 59 -5.65 -16.39 -3.19
N GLU A 60 -5.46 -15.96 -1.96
CA GLU A 60 -6.51 -15.47 -1.08
C GLU A 60 -6.22 -14.01 -0.70
N LEU A 61 -7.17 -13.37 -0.02
CA LEU A 61 -7.02 -11.99 0.44
C LEU A 61 -5.73 -11.80 1.27
N GLY A 62 -5.42 -12.77 2.13
CA GLY A 62 -4.21 -12.79 2.96
C GLY A 62 -2.90 -12.87 2.16
N THR A 63 -2.92 -13.33 0.91
CA THR A 63 -1.72 -13.44 0.06
C THR A 63 -1.11 -12.08 -0.22
N VAL A 64 -1.95 -11.06 -0.47
CA VAL A 64 -1.50 -9.68 -0.73
C VAL A 64 -0.67 -9.15 0.44
N HIS A 65 -1.22 -9.24 1.66
CA HIS A 65 -0.55 -8.75 2.87
C HIS A 65 0.73 -9.54 3.17
N ASN A 66 0.72 -10.86 2.98
CA ASN A 66 1.92 -11.69 3.14
C ASN A 66 3.05 -11.31 2.18
N LEU A 67 2.72 -10.95 0.94
CA LEU A 67 3.70 -10.49 -0.04
C LEU A 67 4.25 -9.11 0.30
N PHE A 68 3.41 -8.16 0.72
CA PHE A 68 3.88 -6.86 1.20
C PHE A 68 4.76 -6.98 2.44
N ARG A 69 4.45 -7.88 3.38
CA ARG A 69 5.32 -8.18 4.53
C ARG A 69 6.70 -8.68 4.10
N LYS A 70 6.76 -9.63 3.15
CA LYS A 70 8.05 -10.13 2.62
C LYS A 70 8.82 -9.03 1.87
N LEU A 71 8.12 -8.22 1.08
CA LEU A 71 8.70 -7.14 0.29
C LEU A 71 9.27 -6.04 1.19
N THR A 72 8.51 -5.55 2.17
CA THR A 72 8.94 -4.52 3.12
C THR A 72 10.13 -4.98 3.95
N HIS A 73 10.10 -6.23 4.43
CA HIS A 73 11.24 -6.82 5.12
C HIS A 73 12.48 -6.85 4.21
N ARG A 74 12.33 -7.23 2.93
CA ARG A 74 13.44 -7.22 1.98
C ARG A 74 13.97 -5.81 1.75
N LEU A 75 13.10 -4.85 1.44
CA LEU A 75 13.51 -3.49 1.05
C LEU A 75 14.13 -2.68 2.20
N PHE A 76 13.57 -2.79 3.42
CA PHE A 76 13.90 -1.87 4.51
C PHE A 76 14.63 -2.53 5.69
N ARG A 77 14.65 -3.87 5.77
CA ARG A 77 15.34 -4.60 6.85
C ARG A 77 16.59 -5.34 6.37
N ARG A 78 16.95 -5.24 5.09
CA ARG A 78 18.20 -5.79 4.53
C ARG A 78 19.00 -4.70 3.84
N ASN A 79 20.32 -4.85 3.86
CA ASN A 79 21.24 -3.99 3.14
C ASN A 79 21.70 -4.71 1.85
N PHE A 80 21.52 -4.04 0.71
CA PHE A 80 21.95 -4.54 -0.61
C PHE A 80 22.99 -3.62 -1.27
N GLY A 81 23.69 -2.79 -0.49
CA GLY A 81 24.69 -1.84 -1.02
C GLY A 81 24.14 -0.46 -1.36
N TYR A 82 22.92 -0.15 -0.94
CA TYR A 82 22.31 1.18 -1.07
C TYR A 82 21.65 1.62 0.25
N THR A 83 21.46 2.93 0.41
CA THR A 83 20.69 3.48 1.52
C THR A 83 19.26 3.72 1.08
N LEU A 84 18.33 2.94 1.64
CA LEU A 84 16.90 3.13 1.47
C LEU A 84 16.25 3.25 2.85
N ARG A 85 15.76 4.43 3.18
CA ARG A 85 15.07 4.73 4.43
C ARG A 85 13.65 5.19 4.13
N SER A 86 12.69 4.68 4.87
CA SER A 86 11.28 5.02 4.72
C SER A 86 10.56 4.86 6.05
N VAL A 87 9.53 5.66 6.26
CA VAL A 87 8.59 5.58 7.38
C VAL A 87 7.18 5.58 6.79
N SER A 88 6.33 4.66 7.23
CA SER A 88 4.96 4.52 6.73
C SER A 88 4.06 4.05 7.86
N ASP A 89 3.57 5.01 8.64
CA ASP A 89 2.77 4.77 9.85
C ASP A 89 1.41 5.47 9.75
N LEU A 90 0.42 4.96 10.48
CA LEU A 90 -0.90 5.57 10.59
C LEU A 90 -1.02 6.34 11.92
N TYR A 91 -1.31 7.64 11.83
CA TYR A 91 -1.55 8.49 12.99
C TYR A 91 -3.05 8.65 13.20
N ILE A 92 -3.55 8.17 14.34
CA ILE A 92 -4.96 8.19 14.69
C ILE A 92 -5.16 9.15 15.86
N GLN A 93 -6.24 9.93 15.80
CA GLN A 93 -6.64 10.81 16.88
C GLN A 93 -6.86 10.02 18.19
N LYS A 94 -6.25 10.50 19.29
CA LYS A 94 -6.21 9.77 20.58
C LYS A 94 -7.57 9.35 21.13
N GLN A 95 -8.62 10.10 20.83
CA GLN A 95 -9.99 9.82 21.29
C GLN A 95 -10.65 8.65 20.55
N VAL A 96 -10.12 8.27 19.38
CA VAL A 96 -10.61 7.14 18.60
C VAL A 96 -9.94 5.86 19.10
N GLN A 97 -10.76 4.92 19.58
CA GLN A 97 -10.26 3.61 19.98
C GLN A 97 -9.93 2.78 18.73
N VAL A 98 -8.70 2.28 18.69
CA VAL A 98 -8.25 1.37 17.64
C VAL A 98 -8.47 -0.04 18.13
N LEU A 99 -9.19 -0.84 17.34
CA LEU A 99 -9.45 -2.25 17.64
C LEU A 99 -8.14 -3.03 17.67
N ASP A 100 -8.00 -3.95 18.63
CA ASP A 100 -6.74 -4.69 18.82
C ASP A 100 -6.39 -5.58 17.62
N ASP A 101 -7.40 -6.15 16.94
CA ASP A 101 -7.21 -6.93 15.71
C ASP A 101 -6.53 -6.13 14.59
N PHE A 102 -6.68 -4.80 14.57
CA PHE A 102 -6.04 -3.93 13.58
C PHE A 102 -4.65 -3.44 14.03
N ARG A 103 -4.33 -3.51 15.33
CA ARG A 103 -3.03 -3.11 15.87
C ARG A 103 -1.95 -4.19 15.70
N ALA A 104 -2.36 -5.44 15.48
CA ALA A 104 -1.51 -6.63 15.49
C ALA A 104 -0.50 -6.70 14.34
#